data_AF-A0A970SPX8-F1
#
_entry.id   AF-A0A970SPX8-F1
#
_cell.length_a   1.000
_cell.length_b   1.000
_cell.length_c   1.000
_cell.angle_alpha   90.00
_cell.angle_beta   90.00
_cell.angle_gamma   90.00
#
_symmetry.space_group_name_H-M   'P 1'
#
loop_
_entity.id
_entity.type
_entity.pdbx_description
1 polymer ?
#
loop_
_entity_poly.entity_id
_entity_poly.type
_entity_poly.pdbx_seq_one_letter_code
_entity_poly.pdbx_strand_id
1 'polypeptide(L)'
;MATWRVVEMRLILTVCVLLYGVAIMSVAADMNQKSDEGPRITDQQFFDALNLDRPGMEKVKTAVGKSDLPAAKHEFAEYLRHRTKPVWKVGWLASLPRGKRNDKTDTREADRILQRDLPSVGVYHKYEDKIDWSLDPINYKEWPFQLNRHAFWTALGLAYLATGEEKYAEEFVYQMTDWVRQCPVPIDDSGNRGVLWRTIEQGLRMGHNWPAAYYLFLGSPSFTDDAMVTMIKSMVEHARQLTKYPTTANWLTMECNGLMHVGVLFPEFKEAENRRKTATDRMYAELDKQVYPDGAQIELSTGYHQVSLNNFALAWDVAQTNDIAMPADYVLKMEKMFDYNLLAAMPNGYLP
;
A
#
# COMPACT_ATOMS: atom_id res chain seq x y z
N MET A 1 63.67 4.12 34.43
CA MET A 1 62.28 3.63 34.61
C MET A 1 61.19 4.58 34.07
N ALA A 2 61.50 5.78 33.56
CA ALA A 2 60.46 6.73 33.12
C ALA A 2 60.12 6.70 31.61
N THR A 3 60.94 6.07 30.77
CA THR A 3 60.76 6.09 29.30
C THR A 3 59.86 4.98 28.75
N TRP A 4 59.69 3.87 29.49
CA TRP A 4 58.87 2.73 29.05
C TRP A 4 57.36 2.96 29.23
N ARG A 5 56.93 3.68 30.27
CA ARG A 5 55.50 3.93 30.55
C ARG A 5 54.82 4.86 29.54
N VAL A 6 55.57 5.75 28.88
CA VAL A 6 54.99 6.72 27.93
C VAL A 6 54.68 6.06 26.57
N VAL A 7 55.45 5.04 26.18
CA VAL A 7 55.24 4.31 24.92
C VAL A 7 54.01 3.40 25.03
N GLU A 8 53.85 2.67 26.14
CA GLU A 8 52.66 1.84 26.37
C GLU A 8 51.36 2.66 26.40
N MET A 9 51.38 3.85 27.04
CA MET A 9 50.19 4.70 27.14
C MET A 9 49.77 5.29 25.79
N ARG A 10 50.73 5.62 24.91
CA ARG A 10 50.44 6.03 23.52
C ARG A 10 49.93 4.88 22.66
N LEU A 11 50.43 3.66 22.86
CA LEU A 11 49.95 2.48 22.15
C LEU A 11 48.49 2.16 22.52
N ILE A 12 48.17 2.21 23.83
CA ILE A 12 46.82 1.95 24.33
C ILE A 12 45.83 3.00 23.81
N LEU A 13 46.18 4.30 23.85
CA LEU A 13 45.29 5.34 23.32
C LEU A 13 45.04 5.19 21.81
N THR A 14 46.07 4.83 21.04
CA THR A 14 45.96 4.65 19.59
C THR A 14 45.10 3.42 19.24
N VAL A 15 45.27 2.33 19.98
CA VAL A 15 44.45 1.12 19.82
C VAL A 15 43.00 1.37 20.24
N CYS A 16 42.74 2.12 21.32
CA CYS A 16 41.38 2.48 21.73
C CYS A 16 40.68 3.40 20.71
N VAL A 17 41.38 4.38 20.12
CA VAL A 17 40.81 5.26 19.08
C VAL A 17 40.55 4.48 17.78
N LEU A 18 41.42 3.54 17.42
CA LEU A 18 41.20 2.66 16.26
C LEU A 18 40.01 1.70 16.50
N LEU A 19 39.90 1.11 17.69
CA LEU A 19 38.78 0.22 18.04
C LEU A 19 37.44 0.99 18.11
N TYR A 20 37.42 2.20 18.68
CA TYR A 20 36.23 3.05 18.67
C TYR A 20 35.88 3.54 17.26
N GLY A 21 36.87 3.92 16.45
CA GLY A 21 36.66 4.34 15.06
C GLY A 21 36.14 3.21 14.16
N VAL A 22 36.64 1.98 14.35
CA VAL A 22 36.16 0.79 13.65
C VAL A 22 34.76 0.39 14.12
N ALA A 23 34.45 0.48 15.42
CA ALA A 23 33.11 0.22 15.93
C ALA A 23 32.08 1.26 15.44
N ILE A 24 32.44 2.55 15.36
CA ILE A 24 31.56 3.59 14.81
C ILE A 24 31.38 3.38 13.29
N MET A 25 32.43 2.99 12.56
CA MET A 25 32.31 2.66 11.14
C MET A 25 31.52 1.37 10.88
N SER A 26 31.61 0.35 11.74
CA SER A 26 30.82 -0.88 11.60
C SER A 26 29.34 -0.64 11.91
N VAL A 27 29.04 0.16 12.94
CA VAL A 27 27.66 0.56 13.27
C VAL A 27 27.07 1.45 12.18
N ALA A 28 27.85 2.36 11.58
CA ALA A 28 27.40 3.17 10.45
C ALA A 28 27.28 2.38 9.14
N ALA A 29 28.08 1.33 8.96
CA ALA A 29 28.00 0.43 7.80
C ALA A 29 26.79 -0.52 7.88
N ASP A 30 26.44 -1.01 9.08
CA ASP A 30 25.21 -1.81 9.31
C ASP A 30 23.93 -0.98 9.12
N MET A 31 24.00 0.33 9.38
CA MET A 31 22.86 1.23 9.14
C MET A 31 22.60 1.59 7.67
N ASN A 32 23.48 1.16 6.74
CA ASN A 32 23.41 1.59 5.34
C ASN A 32 23.53 0.46 4.31
N GLN A 33 23.40 -0.81 4.73
CA GLN A 33 23.20 -1.91 3.79
C GLN A 33 21.78 -1.84 3.20
N LYS A 34 21.70 -1.33 1.98
CA LYS A 34 20.49 -1.37 1.15
C LYS A 34 20.18 -2.85 0.86
N SER A 35 19.24 -3.44 1.60
CA SER A 35 18.78 -4.82 1.36
C SER A 35 18.30 -5.00 -0.08
N ASP A 36 18.66 -6.09 -0.75
CA ASP A 36 18.11 -6.43 -2.07
C ASP A 36 16.66 -6.95 -1.97
N GLU A 37 16.17 -7.19 -0.75
CA GLU A 37 14.80 -7.61 -0.46
C GLU A 37 14.03 -6.54 0.35
N GLY A 38 12.71 -6.54 0.20
CA GLY A 38 11.79 -5.67 0.96
C GLY A 38 11.14 -6.37 2.18
N PRO A 39 10.41 -5.63 3.02
CA PRO A 39 10.33 -4.18 3.05
C PRO A 39 11.67 -3.57 3.51
N ARG A 40 12.04 -2.40 2.97
CA ARG A 40 13.27 -1.70 3.36
C ARG A 40 13.16 -1.04 4.73
N ILE A 41 11.95 -0.70 5.18
CA ILE A 41 11.70 -0.20 6.54
C ILE A 41 11.90 -1.34 7.55
N THR A 42 12.84 -1.15 8.48
CA THR A 42 13.06 -2.06 9.62
C THR A 42 11.90 -2.04 10.62
N ASP A 43 11.79 -3.07 11.47
CA ASP A 43 10.78 -3.09 12.55
C ASP A 43 10.91 -1.85 13.45
N GLN A 44 12.14 -1.46 13.83
CA GLN A 44 12.37 -0.28 14.65
C GLN A 44 11.88 1.01 13.96
N GLN A 45 12.28 1.26 12.72
CA GLN A 45 11.85 2.43 11.95
C GLN A 45 10.33 2.47 11.73
N PHE A 46 9.68 1.31 11.65
CA PHE A 46 8.23 1.21 11.56
C PHE A 46 7.56 1.71 12.84
N PHE A 47 7.97 1.20 14.01
CA PHE A 47 7.40 1.62 15.29
C PHE A 47 7.77 3.07 15.65
N ASP A 48 8.95 3.54 15.25
CA ASP A 48 9.35 4.94 15.42
C ASP A 48 8.46 5.92 14.62
N ALA A 49 7.87 5.46 13.51
CA ALA A 49 6.95 6.25 12.69
C ALA A 49 5.53 6.33 13.28
N LEU A 50 5.20 5.50 14.28
CA LEU A 50 3.87 5.49 14.91
C LEU A 50 3.76 6.57 16.00
N ASN A 51 2.59 7.19 16.08
CA ASN A 51 2.13 7.92 17.25
C ASN A 51 1.57 6.92 18.26
N LEU A 52 2.38 6.56 19.26
CA LEU A 52 2.06 5.57 20.28
C LEU A 52 1.15 6.13 21.40
N ASP A 53 0.85 7.43 21.39
CA ASP A 53 -0.02 8.08 22.37
C ASP A 53 -1.51 8.03 21.99
N ARG A 54 -1.84 7.33 20.90
CA ARG A 54 -3.24 7.20 20.46
C ARG A 54 -4.00 6.20 21.34
N PRO A 55 -5.29 6.43 21.62
CA PRO A 55 -6.10 5.50 22.39
C PRO A 55 -6.07 4.08 21.83
N GLY A 56 -5.81 3.09 22.68
CA GLY A 56 -5.71 1.66 22.32
C GLY A 56 -4.30 1.19 21.98
N MET A 57 -3.32 2.10 21.85
CA MET A 57 -1.92 1.76 21.55
C MET A 57 -1.06 1.57 22.81
N GLU A 58 -1.64 1.55 24.00
CA GLU A 58 -0.90 1.55 25.27
C GLU A 58 0.00 0.32 25.42
N LYS A 59 -0.48 -0.85 24.97
CA LYS A 59 0.31 -2.09 24.98
C LYS A 59 1.44 -2.05 23.95
N VAL A 60 1.18 -1.52 22.75
CA VAL A 60 2.20 -1.29 21.72
C VAL A 60 3.28 -0.36 22.26
N LYS A 61 2.89 0.76 22.88
CA LYS A 61 3.80 1.71 23.53
C LYS A 61 4.67 1.04 24.58
N THR A 62 4.08 0.19 25.40
CA THR A 62 4.79 -0.56 26.44
C THR A 62 5.83 -1.52 25.85
N ALA A 63 5.46 -2.28 24.80
CA ALA A 63 6.36 -3.21 24.14
C ALA A 63 7.53 -2.49 23.45
N VAL A 64 7.25 -1.41 22.72
CA VAL A 64 8.27 -0.56 22.08
C VAL A 64 9.21 0.05 23.12
N GLY A 65 8.70 0.53 24.26
CA GLY A 65 9.52 1.07 25.35
C GLY A 65 10.45 0.06 26.01
N LYS A 66 10.17 -1.25 25.88
CA LYS A 66 11.04 -2.34 26.31
C LYS A 66 11.97 -2.85 25.20
N SER A 67 11.91 -2.25 24.01
CA SER A 67 12.59 -2.73 22.79
C SER A 67 12.22 -4.17 22.41
N ASP A 68 11.02 -4.63 22.81
CA ASP A 68 10.49 -5.95 22.46
C ASP A 68 9.68 -5.86 21.16
N LEU A 69 10.39 -5.91 20.03
CA LEU A 69 9.78 -5.78 18.70
C LEU A 69 8.80 -6.92 18.36
N PRO A 70 9.05 -8.19 18.69
CA PRO A 70 8.06 -9.25 18.54
C PRO A 70 6.76 -8.96 19.30
N ALA A 71 6.84 -8.56 20.57
CA ALA A 71 5.65 -8.18 21.33
C ALA A 71 4.97 -6.94 20.75
N ALA A 72 5.73 -5.95 20.27
CA ALA A 72 5.16 -4.76 19.64
C ALA A 72 4.38 -5.09 18.35
N LYS A 73 4.87 -6.03 17.54
CA LYS A 73 4.15 -6.52 16.35
C LYS A 73 2.86 -7.22 16.72
N HIS A 74 2.91 -8.10 17.72
CA HIS A 74 1.74 -8.79 18.23
C HIS A 74 0.66 -7.81 18.71
N GLU A 75 1.02 -6.90 19.62
CA GLU A 75 0.08 -5.95 20.20
C GLU A 75 -0.47 -4.95 19.15
N PHE A 76 0.34 -4.60 18.14
CA PHE A 76 -0.13 -3.75 17.05
C PHE A 76 -1.10 -4.49 16.13
N ALA A 77 -0.83 -5.74 15.78
CA ALA A 77 -1.75 -6.56 15.00
C ALA A 77 -3.07 -6.79 15.76
N GLU A 78 -3.01 -7.08 17.06
CA GLU A 78 -4.18 -7.21 17.91
C GLU A 78 -4.99 -5.91 17.98
N TYR A 79 -4.33 -4.76 18.15
CA TYR A 79 -4.99 -3.46 18.05
C TYR A 79 -5.73 -3.28 16.72
N LEU A 80 -5.08 -3.62 15.60
CA LEU A 80 -5.65 -3.47 14.26
C LEU A 80 -6.83 -4.43 14.00
N ARG A 81 -6.80 -5.65 14.53
CA ARG A 81 -7.92 -6.61 14.43
C ARG A 81 -9.16 -6.14 15.18
N HIS A 82 -8.99 -5.38 16.26
CA HIS A 82 -10.08 -4.98 17.15
C HIS A 82 -10.57 -3.54 16.97
N ARG A 83 -9.78 -2.65 16.36
CA ARG A 83 -10.22 -1.28 16.10
C ARG A 83 -11.40 -1.27 15.12
N THR A 84 -12.38 -0.41 15.39
CA THR A 84 -13.62 -0.30 14.60
C THR A 84 -13.61 0.86 13.59
N LYS A 85 -12.70 1.81 13.76
CA LYS A 85 -12.39 2.88 12.81
C LYS A 85 -10.87 2.96 12.62
N PRO A 86 -10.39 3.43 11.46
CA PRO A 86 -11.15 3.80 10.26
C PRO A 86 -11.73 2.59 9.51
N VAL A 87 -12.70 2.84 8.63
CA VAL A 87 -13.29 1.83 7.72
C VAL A 87 -13.01 2.21 6.27
N TRP A 88 -12.75 1.23 5.40
CA TRP A 88 -12.49 1.50 3.99
C TRP A 88 -13.75 1.86 3.20
N LYS A 89 -14.82 1.07 3.38
CA LYS A 89 -16.13 1.30 2.76
C LYS A 89 -17.24 0.94 3.75
N VAL A 90 -18.21 1.81 3.92
CA VAL A 90 -19.35 1.59 4.84
C VAL A 90 -20.13 0.35 4.42
N GLY A 91 -20.34 -0.58 5.35
CA GLY A 91 -21.19 -1.76 5.17
C GLY A 91 -20.69 -2.81 4.16
N TRP A 92 -19.67 -2.51 3.35
CA TRP A 92 -19.19 -3.40 2.29
C TRP A 92 -18.77 -4.76 2.83
N LEU A 93 -17.84 -4.81 3.78
CA LEU A 93 -17.33 -6.08 4.34
C LEU A 93 -18.41 -6.89 5.08
N ALA A 94 -19.42 -6.21 5.65
CA ALA A 94 -20.55 -6.84 6.32
C ALA A 94 -21.58 -7.40 5.32
N SER A 95 -21.67 -6.82 4.12
CA SER A 95 -22.59 -7.25 3.07
C SER A 95 -22.12 -8.50 2.31
N LEU A 96 -20.84 -8.87 2.43
CA LEU A 96 -20.27 -10.01 1.73
C LEU A 96 -20.76 -11.35 2.29
N PRO A 97 -20.96 -12.38 1.44
CA PRO A 97 -21.35 -13.72 1.88
C PRO A 97 -20.34 -14.30 2.87
N ARG A 98 -20.83 -14.87 3.97
CA ARG A 98 -20.03 -15.59 4.96
C ARG A 98 -20.62 -16.98 5.18
N GLY A 99 -19.80 -18.01 5.11
CA GLY A 99 -20.33 -19.35 5.30
C GLY A 99 -19.34 -20.47 5.11
N LYS A 100 -19.90 -21.65 4.84
CA LYS A 100 -19.17 -22.86 4.48
C LYS A 100 -19.46 -23.17 3.01
N ARG A 101 -18.45 -23.70 2.32
CA ARG A 101 -18.55 -24.11 0.92
C ARG A 101 -19.81 -24.95 0.70
N ASN A 102 -20.55 -24.61 -0.35
CA ASN A 102 -21.71 -25.34 -0.85
C ASN A 102 -21.79 -25.24 -2.38
N ASP A 103 -22.73 -25.96 -2.98
CA ASP A 103 -22.88 -26.08 -4.44
C ASP A 103 -23.12 -24.74 -5.18
N LYS A 104 -23.49 -23.67 -4.47
CA LYS A 104 -23.71 -22.32 -5.04
C LYS A 104 -22.50 -21.41 -4.91
N THR A 105 -21.44 -21.84 -4.23
CA THR A 105 -20.27 -21.02 -3.96
C THR A 105 -19.32 -21.06 -5.15
N ASP A 106 -19.22 -19.96 -5.90
CA ASP A 106 -18.29 -19.87 -7.04
C ASP A 106 -16.87 -19.53 -6.56
N THR A 107 -15.99 -20.52 -6.59
CA THR A 107 -14.57 -20.37 -6.24
C THR A 107 -13.63 -20.51 -7.43
N ARG A 108 -14.14 -20.59 -8.66
CA ARG A 108 -13.33 -20.97 -9.84
C ARG A 108 -12.12 -20.07 -10.04
N GLU A 109 -12.31 -18.76 -9.91
CA GLU A 109 -11.22 -17.79 -10.06
C GLU A 109 -10.19 -17.94 -8.96
N ALA A 110 -10.63 -18.06 -7.70
CA ALA A 110 -9.75 -18.25 -6.57
C ALA A 110 -8.97 -19.58 -6.66
N ASP A 111 -9.63 -20.66 -7.09
CA ASP A 111 -9.00 -21.98 -7.28
C ASP A 111 -7.94 -21.98 -8.39
N ARG A 112 -8.11 -21.11 -9.40
CA ARG A 112 -7.11 -20.88 -10.44
C ARG A 112 -5.90 -20.09 -9.92
N ILE A 113 -6.16 -19.06 -9.11
CA ILE A 113 -5.11 -18.27 -8.46
C ILE A 113 -4.33 -19.09 -7.43
N LEU A 114 -4.96 -20.02 -6.72
CA LEU A 114 -4.29 -21.00 -5.82
C LEU A 114 -3.24 -21.82 -6.56
N GLN A 115 -3.48 -22.06 -7.85
CA GLN A 115 -2.55 -22.76 -8.71
C GLN A 115 -1.51 -21.81 -9.32
N ARG A 116 -1.45 -20.54 -8.93
CA ARG A 116 -0.58 -19.51 -9.50
C ARG A 116 -0.72 -19.38 -11.02
N ASP A 117 -1.94 -19.64 -11.51
CA ASP A 117 -2.33 -19.27 -12.86
C ASP A 117 -3.00 -17.89 -12.79
N LEU A 118 -2.19 -16.85 -12.96
CA LEU A 118 -2.55 -15.47 -12.60
C LEU A 118 -3.06 -14.68 -13.80
N PRO A 119 -4.17 -13.93 -13.65
CA PRO A 119 -4.69 -13.08 -14.72
C PRO A 119 -3.92 -11.75 -14.82
N SER A 120 -3.59 -11.36 -16.03
CA SER A 120 -3.18 -10.00 -16.38
C SER A 120 -3.61 -9.69 -17.81
N VAL A 121 -4.02 -8.44 -18.08
CA VAL A 121 -4.45 -7.98 -19.43
C VAL A 121 -5.46 -8.90 -20.13
N GLY A 122 -6.33 -9.58 -19.36
CA GLY A 122 -7.34 -10.51 -19.87
C GLY A 122 -6.81 -11.89 -20.27
N VAL A 123 -5.54 -12.19 -20.00
CA VAL A 123 -4.87 -13.46 -20.30
C VAL A 123 -4.32 -14.05 -19.01
N TYR A 124 -4.19 -15.37 -18.94
CA TYR A 124 -3.65 -16.07 -17.77
C TYR A 124 -2.27 -16.65 -18.08
N HIS A 125 -1.42 -16.67 -17.06
CA HIS A 125 -0.12 -17.31 -17.11
C HIS A 125 0.13 -18.09 -15.83
N LYS A 126 0.51 -19.36 -16.01
CA LYS A 126 0.84 -20.30 -14.95
C LYS A 126 2.30 -20.16 -14.56
N TYR A 127 2.55 -19.85 -13.29
CA TYR A 127 3.87 -19.90 -12.67
C TYR A 127 4.06 -21.26 -12.00
N GLU A 128 5.13 -21.98 -12.35
CA GLU A 128 5.37 -23.35 -11.85
C GLU A 128 5.92 -23.37 -10.41
N ASP A 129 6.89 -22.50 -10.10
CA ASP A 129 7.51 -22.42 -8.78
C ASP A 129 7.31 -21.01 -8.18
N LYS A 130 8.27 -20.12 -8.43
CA LYS A 130 8.25 -18.74 -7.93
C LYS A 130 7.55 -17.83 -8.92
N ILE A 131 6.81 -16.86 -8.40
CA ILE A 131 6.21 -15.82 -9.22
C ILE A 131 7.32 -14.82 -9.57
N ASP A 132 7.62 -14.69 -10.86
CA ASP A 132 8.40 -13.57 -11.38
C ASP A 132 7.42 -12.42 -11.71
N TRP A 133 7.37 -11.46 -10.79
CA TRP A 133 6.51 -10.29 -10.87
C TRP A 133 6.89 -9.33 -12.00
N SER A 134 8.06 -9.51 -12.62
CA SER A 134 8.54 -8.69 -13.74
C SER A 134 8.36 -9.36 -15.11
N LEU A 135 7.99 -10.65 -15.12
CA LEU A 135 7.83 -11.43 -16.34
C LEU A 135 6.80 -10.82 -17.29
N ASP A 136 7.13 -10.78 -18.58
CA ASP A 136 6.22 -10.43 -19.67
C ASP A 136 6.11 -11.63 -20.63
N PRO A 137 5.18 -12.58 -20.37
CA PRO A 137 5.08 -13.83 -21.10
C PRO A 137 4.48 -13.68 -22.50
N ILE A 138 3.87 -12.53 -22.81
CA ILE A 138 3.17 -12.28 -24.08
C ILE A 138 3.77 -11.12 -24.88
N ASN A 139 4.93 -10.60 -24.44
CA ASN A 139 5.60 -9.43 -25.04
C ASN A 139 4.69 -8.20 -25.15
N TYR A 140 3.90 -7.96 -24.11
CA TYR A 140 3.04 -6.80 -23.95
C TYR A 140 3.34 -6.11 -22.63
N LYS A 141 3.95 -4.93 -22.69
CA LYS A 141 4.41 -4.17 -21.51
C LYS A 141 3.34 -3.92 -20.43
N GLU A 142 2.06 -3.92 -20.80
CA GLU A 142 0.96 -3.79 -19.83
C GLU A 142 0.78 -5.04 -18.96
N TRP A 143 1.28 -6.20 -19.37
CA TRP A 143 1.22 -7.43 -18.59
C TRP A 143 1.81 -7.24 -17.18
N PRO A 144 3.10 -6.90 -17.01
CA PRO A 144 3.65 -6.75 -15.68
C PRO A 144 3.01 -5.55 -14.96
N PHE A 145 2.66 -4.47 -15.65
CA PHE A 145 1.96 -3.35 -15.00
C PHE A 145 0.63 -3.79 -14.37
N GLN A 146 -0.23 -4.51 -15.09
CA GLN A 146 -1.54 -4.93 -14.57
C GLN A 146 -1.44 -6.06 -13.56
N LEU A 147 -0.50 -6.99 -13.75
CA LEU A 147 -0.22 -8.05 -12.76
C LEU A 147 0.09 -7.43 -11.40
N ASN A 148 0.99 -6.44 -11.37
CA ASN A 148 1.42 -5.73 -10.17
C ASN A 148 0.37 -4.78 -9.57
N ARG A 149 -0.86 -4.76 -10.10
CA ARG A 149 -2.02 -4.12 -9.42
C ARG A 149 -2.63 -5.07 -8.39
N HIS A 150 -2.46 -6.38 -8.55
CA HIS A 150 -3.01 -7.44 -7.69
C HIS A 150 -4.54 -7.43 -7.55
N ALA A 151 -5.26 -7.06 -8.61
CA ALA A 151 -6.73 -7.05 -8.59
C ALA A 151 -7.33 -8.42 -8.22
N PHE A 152 -6.63 -9.50 -8.61
CA PHE A 152 -7.02 -10.88 -8.38
C PHE A 152 -7.00 -11.32 -6.90
N TRP A 153 -6.31 -10.61 -6.00
CA TRP A 153 -6.37 -10.93 -4.55
C TRP A 153 -7.78 -10.80 -3.98
N THR A 154 -8.63 -9.96 -4.57
CA THR A 154 -10.04 -9.85 -4.19
C THR A 154 -10.78 -11.18 -4.40
N ALA A 155 -10.46 -11.94 -5.45
CA ALA A 155 -11.09 -13.23 -5.69
C ALA A 155 -10.75 -14.25 -4.59
N LEU A 156 -9.50 -14.28 -4.13
CA LEU A 156 -9.09 -15.10 -2.98
C LEU A 156 -9.87 -14.69 -1.72
N GLY A 157 -9.96 -13.38 -1.44
CA GLY A 157 -10.64 -12.90 -0.23
C GLY A 157 -12.15 -13.14 -0.24
N LEU A 158 -12.80 -13.01 -1.40
CA LEU A 158 -14.21 -13.34 -1.57
C LEU A 158 -14.46 -14.84 -1.39
N ALA A 159 -13.62 -15.69 -1.96
CA ALA A 159 -13.72 -17.14 -1.77
C ALA A 159 -13.48 -17.53 -0.30
N TYR A 160 -12.48 -16.93 0.35
CA TYR A 160 -12.20 -17.10 1.77
C TYR A 160 -13.43 -16.81 2.64
N LEU A 161 -14.07 -15.65 2.48
CA LEU A 161 -15.25 -15.32 3.27
C LEU A 161 -16.43 -16.25 2.98
N ALA A 162 -16.64 -16.58 1.70
CA ALA A 162 -17.77 -17.41 1.29
C ALA A 162 -17.65 -18.87 1.74
N THR A 163 -16.43 -19.42 1.85
CA THR A 163 -16.22 -20.84 2.18
C THR A 163 -15.65 -21.11 3.57
N GLY A 164 -14.96 -20.15 4.17
CA GLY A 164 -14.17 -20.32 5.39
C GLY A 164 -12.91 -21.16 5.21
N GLU A 165 -12.45 -21.42 3.98
CA GLU A 165 -11.25 -22.23 3.72
C GLU A 165 -9.98 -21.39 3.77
N GLU A 166 -9.09 -21.69 4.72
CA GLU A 166 -7.84 -20.94 4.94
C GLU A 166 -6.85 -20.99 3.77
N LYS A 167 -6.92 -21.99 2.89
CA LYS A 167 -6.05 -22.09 1.70
C LYS A 167 -6.00 -20.81 0.86
N TYR A 168 -7.12 -20.07 0.79
CA TYR A 168 -7.19 -18.80 0.07
C TYR A 168 -6.45 -17.67 0.78
N ALA A 169 -6.50 -17.63 2.11
CA ALA A 169 -5.78 -16.67 2.92
C ALA A 169 -4.27 -17.01 2.96
N GLU A 170 -3.92 -18.28 3.06
CA GLU A 170 -2.54 -18.78 2.96
C GLU A 170 -1.89 -18.37 1.65
N GLU A 171 -2.56 -18.56 0.51
CA GLU A 171 -2.01 -18.15 -0.79
C GLU A 171 -1.93 -16.63 -0.93
N PHE A 172 -2.91 -15.87 -0.42
CA PHE A 172 -2.80 -14.40 -0.38
C PHE A 172 -1.56 -13.97 0.41
N VAL A 173 -1.35 -14.53 1.60
CA VAL A 173 -0.20 -14.20 2.45
C VAL A 173 1.10 -14.59 1.78
N TYR A 174 1.17 -15.75 1.13
CA TYR A 174 2.31 -16.14 0.31
C TYR A 174 2.60 -15.12 -0.78
N GLN A 175 1.62 -14.79 -1.63
CA GLN A 175 1.83 -13.87 -2.75
C GLN A 175 2.16 -12.46 -2.30
N MET A 176 1.52 -11.96 -1.24
CA MET A 176 1.77 -10.64 -0.68
C MET A 176 3.18 -10.53 -0.09
N THR A 177 3.58 -11.48 0.75
CA THR A 177 4.92 -11.46 1.36
C THR A 177 6.01 -11.70 0.32
N ASP A 178 5.77 -12.57 -0.66
CA ASP A 178 6.68 -12.80 -1.76
C ASP A 178 6.86 -11.55 -2.65
N TRP A 179 5.77 -10.86 -3.00
CA TRP A 179 5.85 -9.61 -3.74
C TRP A 179 6.62 -8.54 -2.97
N VAL A 180 6.30 -8.32 -1.68
CA VAL A 180 6.98 -7.32 -0.85
C VAL A 180 8.48 -7.61 -0.74
N ARG A 181 8.85 -8.89 -0.60
CA ARG A 181 10.24 -9.33 -0.54
C ARG A 181 10.98 -9.12 -1.86
N GLN A 182 10.41 -9.60 -2.99
CA GLN A 182 11.05 -9.55 -4.31
C GLN A 182 11.03 -8.17 -4.98
N CYS A 183 10.08 -7.31 -4.59
CA CYS A 183 9.86 -6.01 -5.21
C CYS A 183 10.12 -4.88 -4.19
N PRO A 184 11.35 -4.69 -3.68
CA PRO A 184 11.63 -3.64 -2.71
C PRO A 184 11.40 -2.26 -3.32
N VAL A 185 10.98 -1.30 -2.48
CA VAL A 185 10.79 0.09 -2.90
C VAL A 185 12.08 0.68 -3.53
N PRO A 186 12.00 1.43 -4.64
CA PRO A 186 13.17 2.06 -5.24
C PRO A 186 13.81 3.09 -4.31
N ILE A 187 15.14 3.22 -4.37
CA ILE A 187 15.90 4.21 -3.60
C ILE A 187 16.28 5.35 -4.53
N ASP A 188 15.93 6.58 -4.14
CA ASP A 188 16.23 7.80 -4.90
C ASP A 188 15.75 7.77 -6.36
N ASP A 189 14.72 6.97 -6.62
CA ASP A 189 14.04 6.79 -7.91
C ASP A 189 12.52 6.73 -7.66
N SER A 190 11.73 7.19 -8.62
CA SER A 190 10.26 7.14 -8.54
C SER A 190 9.67 5.77 -8.85
N GLY A 191 10.47 4.89 -9.46
CA GLY A 191 10.04 3.60 -9.99
C GLY A 191 9.39 3.66 -11.37
N ASN A 192 9.14 4.86 -11.93
CA ASN A 192 8.39 5.03 -13.18
C ASN A 192 9.07 4.45 -14.44
N ARG A 193 10.38 4.18 -14.38
CA ARG A 193 11.12 3.50 -15.47
C ARG A 193 11.02 1.98 -15.41
N GLY A 194 10.62 1.43 -14.26
CA GLY A 194 10.46 -0.01 -14.06
C GLY A 194 9.00 -0.45 -14.15
N VAL A 195 8.77 -1.75 -13.98
CA VAL A 195 7.43 -2.36 -14.10
C VAL A 195 6.73 -2.59 -12.76
N LEU A 196 7.49 -2.61 -11.65
CA LEU A 196 6.98 -3.00 -10.33
C LEU A 196 6.44 -1.81 -9.50
N TRP A 197 7.10 -0.66 -9.62
CA TRP A 197 6.88 0.54 -8.80
C TRP A 197 6.51 1.78 -9.61
N ARG A 198 5.95 1.63 -10.81
CA ARG A 198 5.38 2.79 -11.49
C ARG A 198 4.24 3.38 -10.64
N THR A 199 4.23 4.71 -10.53
CA THR A 199 3.36 5.49 -9.64
C THR A 199 1.86 5.23 -9.84
N ILE A 200 1.41 4.93 -11.08
CA ILE A 200 0.05 4.45 -11.34
C ILE A 200 -0.27 3.21 -10.49
N GLU A 201 0.52 2.14 -10.65
CA GLU A 201 0.30 0.88 -9.95
C GLU A 201 0.43 1.05 -8.44
N GLN A 202 1.35 1.91 -7.98
CA GLN A 202 1.43 2.27 -6.56
C GLN A 202 0.11 2.86 -6.04
N GLY A 203 -0.46 3.84 -6.75
CA GLY A 203 -1.74 4.46 -6.42
C GLY A 203 -2.91 3.45 -6.43
N LEU A 204 -2.96 2.59 -7.45
CA LEU A 204 -4.01 1.56 -7.59
C LEU A 204 -3.92 0.49 -6.50
N ARG A 205 -2.72 0.03 -6.14
CA ARG A 205 -2.53 -0.89 -5.00
C ARG A 205 -3.07 -0.25 -3.71
N MET A 206 -2.68 0.99 -3.43
CA MET A 206 -3.01 1.68 -2.17
C MET A 206 -4.46 2.16 -2.07
N GLY A 207 -5.09 2.53 -3.19
CA GLY A 207 -6.46 3.06 -3.22
C GLY A 207 -7.54 1.98 -3.42
N HIS A 208 -7.15 0.79 -3.88
CA HIS A 208 -8.11 -0.25 -4.26
C HIS A 208 -7.74 -1.61 -3.68
N ASN A 209 -6.77 -2.29 -4.30
CA ASN A 209 -6.64 -3.75 -4.17
C ASN A 209 -6.06 -4.17 -2.82
N TRP A 210 -5.11 -3.40 -2.27
CA TRP A 210 -4.49 -3.75 -1.00
C TRP A 210 -5.38 -3.42 0.21
N PRO A 211 -6.08 -2.27 0.29
CA PRO A 211 -7.12 -2.09 1.28
C PRO A 211 -8.19 -3.19 1.23
N ALA A 212 -8.67 -3.56 0.04
CA ALA A 212 -9.62 -4.65 -0.12
C ALA A 212 -9.10 -5.95 0.50
N ALA A 213 -7.91 -6.38 0.11
CA ALA A 213 -7.30 -7.60 0.62
C ALA A 213 -7.06 -7.54 2.14
N TYR A 214 -6.55 -6.42 2.66
CA TYR A 214 -6.35 -6.22 4.09
C TYR A 214 -7.64 -6.47 4.89
N TYR A 215 -8.77 -5.88 4.48
CA TYR A 215 -10.03 -6.05 5.19
C TYR A 215 -10.68 -7.43 4.97
N LEU A 216 -10.50 -8.06 3.80
CA LEU A 216 -11.01 -9.40 3.52
C LEU A 216 -10.34 -10.47 4.38
N PHE A 217 -9.03 -10.31 4.66
CA PHE A 217 -8.23 -11.28 5.38
C PHE A 217 -7.91 -10.90 6.84
N LEU A 218 -8.37 -9.73 7.32
CA LEU A 218 -8.05 -9.23 8.67
C LEU A 218 -8.35 -10.22 9.80
N GLY A 219 -9.41 -11.03 9.63
CA GLY A 219 -9.83 -12.05 10.59
C GLY A 219 -9.22 -13.44 10.40
N SER A 220 -8.38 -13.63 9.37
CA SER A 220 -7.75 -14.93 9.11
C SER A 220 -6.57 -15.18 10.06
N PRO A 221 -6.44 -16.38 10.66
CA PRO A 221 -5.25 -16.78 11.39
C PRO A 221 -4.00 -16.87 10.49
N SER A 222 -4.17 -17.12 9.18
CA SER A 222 -3.06 -17.13 8.22
C SER A 222 -2.46 -15.74 8.01
N PHE A 223 -3.25 -14.68 8.20
CA PHE A 223 -2.76 -13.30 8.18
C PHE A 223 -2.12 -12.93 9.53
N THR A 224 -0.96 -13.54 9.76
CA THR A 224 -0.17 -13.43 11.00
C THR A 224 0.25 -12.00 11.29
N ASP A 225 0.70 -11.76 12.53
CA ASP A 225 1.19 -10.45 12.97
C ASP A 225 2.34 -9.95 12.09
N ASP A 226 3.27 -10.83 11.74
CA ASP A 226 4.39 -10.52 10.85
C ASP A 226 3.94 -10.22 9.42
N ALA A 227 3.00 -10.99 8.87
CA ALA A 227 2.45 -10.74 7.53
C ALA A 227 1.71 -9.40 7.48
N MET A 228 0.93 -9.08 8.52
CA MET A 228 0.21 -7.81 8.63
C MET A 228 1.18 -6.63 8.72
N VAL A 229 2.19 -6.70 9.59
CA VAL A 229 3.21 -5.65 9.71
C VAL A 229 4.01 -5.51 8.41
N THR A 230 4.33 -6.61 7.73
CA THR A 230 5.00 -6.60 6.42
C THR A 230 4.19 -5.86 5.36
N MET A 231 2.89 -6.15 5.24
CA MET A 231 1.99 -5.46 4.33
C MET A 231 1.94 -3.96 4.63
N ILE A 232 1.78 -3.58 5.90
CA ILE A 232 1.63 -2.17 6.31
C ILE A 232 2.95 -1.41 6.13
N LYS A 233 4.11 -2.02 6.40
CA LYS A 233 5.41 -1.43 6.07
C LYS A 233 5.49 -1.09 4.58
N SER A 234 5.12 -2.03 3.71
CA SER A 234 5.12 -1.76 2.28
C SER A 234 4.10 -0.68 1.90
N MET A 235 2.90 -0.65 2.51
CA MET A 235 1.95 0.45 2.30
C MET A 235 2.52 1.83 2.70
N VAL A 236 3.30 1.89 3.79
CA VAL A 236 4.00 3.11 4.21
C VAL A 236 5.08 3.52 3.22
N GLU A 237 5.82 2.57 2.66
CA GLU A 237 6.81 2.82 1.59
C GLU A 237 6.14 3.40 0.34
N HIS A 238 5.02 2.82 -0.08
CA HIS A 238 4.21 3.36 -1.18
C HIS A 238 3.74 4.78 -0.90
N ALA A 239 3.18 5.05 0.29
CA ALA A 239 2.73 6.39 0.64
C ALA A 239 3.88 7.42 0.66
N ARG A 240 5.07 7.03 1.12
CA ARG A 240 6.27 7.89 1.10
C ARG A 240 6.73 8.15 -0.35
N GLN A 241 6.72 7.15 -1.22
CA GLN A 241 7.03 7.30 -2.65
C GLN A 241 6.03 8.23 -3.37
N LEU A 242 4.73 7.99 -3.22
CA LEU A 242 3.65 8.81 -3.78
C LEU A 242 3.70 10.27 -3.28
N THR A 243 4.16 10.48 -2.04
CA THR A 243 4.40 11.83 -1.51
C THR A 243 5.59 12.50 -2.21
N LYS A 244 6.71 11.77 -2.39
CA LYS A 244 7.98 12.32 -2.91
C LYS A 244 7.98 12.55 -4.42
N TYR A 245 7.32 11.71 -5.20
CA TYR A 245 7.39 11.73 -6.67
C TYR A 245 6.00 11.83 -7.33
N PRO A 246 5.30 12.97 -7.17
CA PRO A 246 4.06 13.19 -7.89
C PRO A 246 4.31 13.31 -9.40
N THR A 247 3.33 12.87 -10.20
CA THR A 247 3.26 13.17 -11.62
C THR A 247 2.18 14.21 -11.92
N THR A 248 1.44 14.09 -13.01
CA THR A 248 0.41 15.04 -13.48
C THR A 248 -0.76 14.30 -14.13
N ALA A 249 -1.83 15.01 -14.48
CA ALA A 249 -2.97 14.45 -15.21
C ALA A 249 -3.60 13.25 -14.48
N ASN A 250 -4.21 12.30 -15.21
CA ASN A 250 -4.85 11.13 -14.61
C ASN A 250 -3.94 10.35 -13.66
N TRP A 251 -2.62 10.26 -13.90
CA TRP A 251 -1.68 9.58 -13.00
C TRP A 251 -1.69 10.20 -11.61
N LEU A 252 -1.65 11.53 -11.53
CA LEU A 252 -1.66 12.21 -10.24
C LEU A 252 -2.96 11.96 -9.46
N THR A 253 -4.10 11.79 -10.15
CA THR A 253 -5.36 11.43 -9.47
C THR A 253 -5.28 10.05 -8.83
N MET A 254 -4.70 9.05 -9.52
CA MET A 254 -4.48 7.70 -9.01
C MET A 254 -3.50 7.69 -7.83
N GLU A 255 -2.39 8.42 -7.97
CA GLU A 255 -1.39 8.60 -6.92
C GLU A 255 -1.99 9.19 -5.64
N CYS A 256 -2.74 10.29 -5.79
CA CYS A 256 -3.35 10.96 -4.66
C CYS A 256 -4.46 10.12 -4.03
N ASN A 257 -5.19 9.31 -4.82
CA ASN A 257 -6.22 8.43 -4.29
C ASN A 257 -5.59 7.38 -3.36
N GLY A 258 -4.51 6.75 -3.82
CA GLY A 258 -3.72 5.83 -2.99
C GLY A 258 -3.13 6.51 -1.74
N LEU A 259 -2.59 7.72 -1.88
CA LEU A 259 -2.04 8.49 -0.76
C LEU A 259 -3.10 8.86 0.28
N MET A 260 -4.30 9.28 -0.17
CA MET A 260 -5.45 9.56 0.69
C MET A 260 -5.83 8.31 1.46
N HIS A 261 -6.01 7.17 0.79
CA HIS A 261 -6.37 5.91 1.42
C HIS A 261 -5.40 5.50 2.52
N VAL A 262 -4.08 5.51 2.28
CA VAL A 262 -3.11 5.16 3.33
C VAL A 262 -3.13 6.19 4.48
N GLY A 263 -3.28 7.48 4.17
CA GLY A 263 -3.36 8.54 5.17
C GLY A 263 -4.63 8.47 6.04
N VAL A 264 -5.73 7.92 5.51
CA VAL A 264 -7.00 7.74 6.23
C VAL A 264 -7.01 6.42 7.00
N LEU A 265 -6.61 5.31 6.37
CA LEU A 265 -6.75 3.95 6.92
C LEU A 265 -5.71 3.59 7.97
N PHE A 266 -4.59 4.31 8.01
CA PHE A 266 -3.54 4.13 9.02
C PHE A 266 -3.21 5.44 9.73
N PRO A 267 -4.15 6.00 10.50
CA PRO A 267 -3.97 7.27 11.18
C PRO A 267 -2.97 7.18 12.35
N GLU A 268 -2.51 5.97 12.70
CA GLU A 268 -1.49 5.71 13.74
C GLU A 268 -0.12 6.26 13.34
N PHE A 269 0.16 6.46 12.07
CA PHE A 269 1.43 7.05 11.63
C PHE A 269 1.48 8.55 11.89
N LYS A 270 2.62 9.04 12.37
CA LYS A 270 2.90 10.48 12.56
C LYS A 270 2.72 11.26 11.25
N GLU A 271 3.06 10.65 10.12
CA GLU A 271 2.92 11.30 8.81
C GLU A 271 1.49 11.24 8.22
N ALA A 272 0.54 10.56 8.87
CA ALA A 272 -0.79 10.33 8.29
C ALA A 272 -1.55 11.62 7.95
N GLU A 273 -1.49 12.62 8.81
CA GLU A 273 -2.12 13.92 8.57
C GLU A 273 -1.50 14.64 7.36
N ASN A 274 -0.18 14.66 7.27
CA ASN A 274 0.52 15.26 6.13
C ASN A 274 0.18 14.54 4.81
N ARG A 275 0.02 13.21 4.84
CA ARG A 275 -0.41 12.42 3.66
C ARG A 275 -1.81 12.82 3.20
N ARG A 276 -2.78 12.91 4.13
CA ARG A 276 -4.15 13.37 3.82
C ARG A 276 -4.14 14.78 3.25
N LYS A 277 -3.44 15.71 3.89
CA LYS A 277 -3.32 17.10 3.42
C LYS A 277 -2.72 17.16 2.02
N THR A 278 -1.61 16.46 1.79
CA THR A 278 -0.92 16.42 0.49
C THR A 278 -1.84 15.88 -0.61
N ALA A 279 -2.57 14.79 -0.34
CA ALA A 279 -3.53 14.24 -1.30
C ALA A 279 -4.67 15.21 -1.58
N THR A 280 -5.27 15.81 -0.55
CA THR A 280 -6.35 16.81 -0.68
C THR A 280 -5.91 18.01 -1.51
N ASP A 281 -4.77 18.62 -1.17
CA ASP A 281 -4.27 19.82 -1.85
C ASP A 281 -4.02 19.54 -3.34
N ARG A 282 -3.41 18.40 -3.65
CA ARG A 282 -3.13 17.98 -5.03
C ARG A 282 -4.43 17.71 -5.79
N MET A 283 -5.33 16.90 -5.24
CA MET A 283 -6.60 16.61 -5.91
C MET A 283 -7.43 17.85 -6.16
N TYR A 284 -7.53 18.73 -5.17
CA TYR A 284 -8.28 19.97 -5.30
C TYR A 284 -7.70 20.88 -6.39
N ALA A 285 -6.37 20.97 -6.48
CA ALA A 285 -5.71 21.70 -7.57
C ALA A 285 -5.89 21.01 -8.93
N GLU A 286 -5.90 19.69 -8.99
CA GLU A 286 -6.10 18.95 -10.24
C GLU A 286 -7.54 19.02 -10.76
N LEU A 287 -8.54 19.19 -9.90
CA LEU A 287 -9.91 19.50 -10.35
C LEU A 287 -9.96 20.80 -11.17
N ASP A 288 -9.12 21.80 -10.87
CA ASP A 288 -9.06 23.05 -11.66
C ASP A 288 -8.21 22.93 -12.93
N LYS A 289 -7.18 22.06 -12.91
CA LYS A 289 -6.25 21.91 -14.04
C LYS A 289 -6.72 20.92 -15.09
N GLN A 290 -7.41 19.87 -14.65
CA GLN A 290 -7.75 18.72 -15.50
C GLN A 290 -9.20 18.71 -15.96
N VAL A 291 -10.08 19.51 -15.35
CA VAL A 291 -11.50 19.54 -15.69
C VAL A 291 -11.81 20.86 -16.37
N TYR A 292 -12.19 20.80 -17.64
CA TYR A 292 -12.64 21.97 -18.37
C TYR A 292 -13.92 22.55 -17.74
N PRO A 293 -14.27 23.83 -18.02
CA PRO A 293 -15.49 24.44 -17.48
C PRO A 293 -16.79 23.67 -17.78
N ASP A 294 -16.80 22.87 -18.85
CA ASP A 294 -17.90 22.00 -19.31
C ASP A 294 -17.86 20.57 -18.73
N GLY A 295 -16.88 20.26 -17.86
CA GLY A 295 -16.76 18.99 -17.16
C GLY A 295 -15.91 17.93 -17.86
N ALA A 296 -15.49 18.16 -19.11
CA ALA A 296 -14.61 17.22 -19.80
C ALA A 296 -13.24 17.15 -19.13
N GLN A 297 -12.67 15.94 -19.02
CA GLN A 297 -11.30 15.79 -18.53
C GLN A 297 -10.31 16.09 -19.66
N ILE A 298 -9.18 16.71 -19.32
CA ILE A 298 -8.19 17.31 -20.24
C ILE A 298 -7.66 16.35 -21.33
N GLU A 299 -7.65 15.04 -21.10
CA GLU A 299 -7.16 14.05 -22.06
C GLU A 299 -8.18 13.70 -23.14
N LEU A 300 -9.42 14.21 -23.03
CA LEU A 300 -10.48 14.07 -24.04
C LEU A 300 -10.73 12.60 -24.45
N SER A 301 -10.55 11.69 -23.50
CA SER A 301 -10.83 10.26 -23.62
C SER A 301 -11.88 9.90 -22.59
N THR A 302 -12.98 9.27 -23.02
CA THR A 302 -14.06 8.80 -22.13
C THR A 302 -13.52 7.82 -21.09
N GLY A 303 -12.55 6.96 -21.46
CA GLY A 303 -11.83 6.08 -20.55
C GLY A 303 -11.04 6.83 -19.47
N TYR A 304 -10.18 7.79 -19.86
CA TYR A 304 -9.38 8.55 -18.89
C TYR A 304 -10.19 9.56 -18.07
N HIS A 305 -11.30 10.05 -18.61
CA HIS A 305 -12.30 10.78 -17.86
C HIS A 305 -12.83 9.93 -16.70
N GLN A 306 -13.26 8.70 -16.98
CA GLN A 306 -13.73 7.78 -15.93
C GLN A 306 -12.64 7.43 -14.92
N VAL A 307 -11.39 7.22 -15.37
CA VAL A 307 -10.27 6.99 -14.46
C VAL A 307 -10.11 8.16 -13.48
N SER A 308 -10.08 9.39 -13.99
CA SER A 308 -9.87 10.58 -13.16
C SER A 308 -11.06 10.81 -12.21
N LEU A 309 -12.29 10.75 -12.74
CA LEU A 309 -13.52 10.91 -11.95
C LEU A 309 -13.58 9.91 -10.79
N ASN A 310 -13.34 8.62 -11.08
CA ASN A 310 -13.37 7.58 -10.06
C ASN A 310 -12.32 7.82 -8.97
N ASN A 311 -11.12 8.29 -9.31
CA ASN A 311 -10.09 8.56 -8.31
C ASN A 311 -10.41 9.80 -7.46
N PHE A 312 -11.00 10.84 -8.03
CA PHE A 312 -11.51 11.98 -7.25
C PHE A 312 -12.62 11.56 -6.30
N ALA A 313 -13.57 10.75 -6.77
CA ALA A 313 -14.71 10.28 -5.99
C ALA A 313 -14.28 9.32 -4.87
N LEU A 314 -13.42 8.34 -5.15
CA LEU A 314 -12.97 7.37 -4.15
C LEU A 314 -12.18 8.01 -3.00
N ALA A 315 -11.37 9.04 -3.31
CA ALA A 315 -10.67 9.78 -2.27
C ALA A 315 -11.61 10.61 -1.39
N TRP A 316 -12.66 11.18 -1.99
CA TRP A 316 -13.74 11.82 -1.25
C TRP A 316 -14.47 10.80 -0.35
N ASP A 317 -14.86 9.66 -0.89
CA ASP A 317 -15.63 8.63 -0.18
C ASP A 317 -14.89 8.13 1.06
N VAL A 318 -13.60 7.78 0.93
CA VAL A 318 -12.80 7.30 2.07
C VAL A 318 -12.60 8.40 3.11
N ALA A 319 -12.45 9.66 2.69
CA ALA A 319 -12.32 10.80 3.59
C ALA A 319 -13.61 11.04 4.38
N GLN A 320 -14.75 11.17 3.69
CA GLN A 320 -16.04 11.45 4.34
C GLN A 320 -16.50 10.30 5.24
N THR A 321 -16.29 9.05 4.81
CA THR A 321 -16.59 7.86 5.61
C THR A 321 -15.85 7.85 6.97
N ASN A 322 -14.72 8.55 7.05
CA ASN A 322 -13.86 8.60 8.23
C ASN A 322 -13.73 10.02 8.81
N ASP A 323 -14.71 10.87 8.57
CA ASP A 323 -14.83 12.21 9.17
C ASP A 323 -13.61 13.12 8.88
N ILE A 324 -12.98 12.94 7.71
CA ILE A 324 -11.84 13.76 7.26
C ILE A 324 -12.34 14.95 6.44
N ALA A 325 -12.01 16.15 6.90
CA ALA A 325 -12.35 17.39 6.21
C ALA A 325 -11.65 17.48 4.84
N MET A 326 -12.42 17.91 3.84
CA MET A 326 -11.97 18.27 2.50
C MET A 326 -12.55 19.66 2.13
N PRO A 327 -12.03 20.37 1.11
CA PRO A 327 -12.56 21.66 0.67
C PRO A 327 -14.07 21.59 0.43
N ALA A 328 -14.80 22.60 0.91
CA ALA A 328 -16.27 22.60 0.92
C ALA A 328 -16.90 22.54 -0.48
N ASP A 329 -16.19 23.02 -1.50
CA ASP A 329 -16.60 23.02 -2.90
C ASP A 329 -15.99 21.86 -3.71
N TYR A 330 -15.31 20.90 -3.07
CA TYR A 330 -14.69 19.76 -3.75
C TYR A 330 -15.71 18.97 -4.59
N VAL A 331 -16.88 18.67 -4.01
CA VAL A 331 -17.96 17.95 -4.71
C VAL A 331 -18.54 18.78 -5.84
N LEU A 332 -18.73 20.09 -5.64
CA LEU A 332 -19.25 20.99 -6.68
C LEU A 332 -18.33 21.03 -7.91
N LYS A 333 -17.01 21.00 -7.70
CA LYS A 333 -16.05 20.92 -8.81
C LYS A 333 -16.14 19.58 -9.54
N MET A 334 -16.32 18.48 -8.79
CA MET A 334 -16.45 17.13 -9.34
C MET A 334 -17.80 16.91 -10.06
N GLU A 335 -18.87 17.59 -9.65
CA GLU A 335 -20.23 17.46 -10.21
C GLU A 335 -20.26 17.66 -11.74
N LYS A 336 -19.49 18.63 -12.25
CA LYS A 336 -19.37 18.89 -13.70
C LYS A 336 -18.88 17.68 -14.50
N MET A 337 -18.04 16.84 -13.90
CA MET A 337 -17.58 15.62 -14.57
C MET A 337 -18.71 14.60 -14.72
N PHE A 338 -19.64 14.55 -13.76
CA PHE A 338 -20.85 13.74 -13.89
C PHE A 338 -21.81 14.32 -14.94
N ASP A 339 -21.96 15.65 -15.00
CA ASP A 339 -22.73 16.31 -16.06
C ASP A 339 -22.19 15.97 -17.46
N TYR A 340 -20.86 16.01 -17.63
CA TYR A 340 -20.22 15.60 -18.88
C TYR A 340 -20.61 14.17 -19.28
N ASN A 341 -20.61 13.22 -18.34
CA ASN A 341 -21.00 11.84 -18.62
C ASN A 341 -22.47 11.74 -19.06
N LEU A 342 -23.36 12.48 -18.42
CA LEU A 342 -24.78 12.50 -18.78
C LEU A 342 -24.99 13.04 -20.20
N LEU A 343 -24.27 14.10 -20.57
CA LEU A 343 -24.37 14.75 -21.88
C LEU A 343 -23.69 13.95 -23.00
N ALA A 344 -22.60 13.24 -22.68
CA ALA A 344 -21.84 12.45 -23.64
C ALA A 344 -22.38 11.03 -23.81
N ALA A 345 -23.19 10.52 -22.88
CA ALA A 345 -23.73 9.17 -22.94
C ALA A 345 -24.66 8.98 -24.15
N MET A 346 -24.46 7.86 -24.85
CA MET A 346 -25.40 7.37 -25.84
C MET A 346 -26.69 6.86 -25.15
N PRO A 347 -27.82 6.72 -25.87
CA PRO A 347 -29.09 6.25 -25.29
C PRO A 347 -29.04 4.88 -24.60
N ASN A 348 -28.01 4.06 -24.88
CA ASN A 348 -27.78 2.77 -24.23
C ASN A 348 -27.04 2.88 -22.90
N GLY A 349 -26.69 4.09 -22.45
CA GLY A 349 -25.98 4.35 -21.19
C GLY A 349 -24.46 4.21 -21.27
N TYR A 350 -23.90 3.99 -22.46
CA TYR A 350 -22.45 3.91 -22.66
C TYR A 350 -21.90 5.24 -23.19
N LEU A 351 -20.68 5.57 -22.76
CA LEU A 351 -19.91 6.64 -23.37
C LEU A 351 -19.30 6.15 -24.71
N PRO A 352 -19.09 7.06 -25.69
CA PRO A 352 -18.43 6.75 -26.96
C PRO A 352 -17.04 6.13 -26.81
#